data_AF-U6D6R7-F1
#
_entry.id   AF-U6D6R7-F1
#
_cell.length_a   1.000
_cell.length_b   1.000
_cell.length_c   1.000
_cell.angle_alpha   90.00
_cell.angle_beta   90.00
_cell.angle_gamma   90.00
#
_symmetry.space_group_name_H-M   'P 1'
#
loop_
_entity.id
_entity.type
_entity.pdbx_description
1 polymer ?
#
loop_
_entity_poly.entity_id
_entity_poly.type
_entity_poly.pdbx_seq_one_letter_code
_entity_poly.pdbx_strand_id
1 'polypeptide(L)'
;MKTATGEYIDSSWELRVFVGEEDPEAESVTLRVTGESHIGGVLLKIVEEIKRKQDWSDHAIWWEQKRQWLLQTHWTLDKYGILADARLFFGPQHRPIILRLPNRRALRLRASFSQPLFQAVAAICRLLSIRHPEELSLLRAPVKKEKKKK
;
A
#
# COMPACT_ATOMS: atom_id res chain seq x y z
N MET A 1 32.99 -4.15 -6.09
CA MET A 1 34.38 -3.75 -5.72
C MET A 1 34.75 -4.49 -4.45
N LYS A 2 35.97 -5.01 -4.30
CA LYS A 2 36.45 -5.70 -3.08
C LYS A 2 37.44 -4.77 -2.37
N THR A 3 37.38 -4.69 -1.04
CA THR A 3 38.42 -4.01 -0.24
C THR A 3 39.65 -4.92 -0.10
N ALA A 4 40.81 -4.32 0.23
CA ALA A 4 42.11 -5.01 0.32
C ALA A 4 42.17 -6.13 1.38
N THR A 5 41.10 -6.36 2.16
CA THR A 5 40.97 -7.43 3.16
C THR A 5 40.13 -8.63 2.69
N GLY A 6 39.68 -8.66 1.43
CA GLY A 6 38.97 -9.80 0.86
C GLY A 6 37.51 -9.95 1.31
N GLU A 7 37.01 -9.03 2.14
CA GLU A 7 35.59 -8.99 2.50
C GLU A 7 34.78 -8.42 1.33
N TYR A 8 33.72 -9.16 0.96
CA TYR A 8 32.73 -8.66 0.02
C TYR A 8 32.11 -7.40 0.61
N ILE A 9 32.15 -6.28 -0.14
CA ILE A 9 31.36 -5.10 0.22
C ILE A 9 29.90 -5.53 0.09
N ASP A 10 29.32 -5.92 1.21
CA ASP A 10 27.93 -6.29 1.27
C ASP A 10 27.13 -5.03 0.94
N SER A 11 26.57 -4.99 -0.27
CA SER A 11 25.83 -3.84 -0.81
C SER A 11 24.42 -3.77 -0.22
N SER A 12 24.21 -4.45 0.91
CA SER A 12 22.94 -4.49 1.60
C SER A 12 22.78 -3.28 2.51
N TRP A 13 21.54 -2.86 2.60
CA TRP A 13 21.11 -1.72 3.41
C TRP A 13 19.81 -2.08 4.11
N GLU A 14 19.47 -1.30 5.13
CA GLU A 14 18.29 -1.53 5.95
C GLU A 14 17.09 -0.77 5.37
N LEU A 15 16.06 -1.52 4.98
CA LEU A 15 14.79 -0.98 4.54
C LEU A 15 13.81 -0.98 5.71
N ARG A 16 13.25 0.19 6.03
CA ARG A 16 12.20 0.32 7.03
C ARG A 16 10.83 0.23 6.36
N VAL A 17 10.00 -0.68 6.85
CA VAL A 17 8.63 -0.88 6.38
C VAL A 17 7.68 -0.74 7.57
N PHE A 18 6.72 0.16 7.45
CA PHE A 18 5.69 0.37 8.47
C PHE A 18 4.54 -0.59 8.22
N VAL A 19 4.21 -1.43 9.21
CA VAL A 19 3.15 -2.44 9.13
C VAL A 19 1.89 -1.88 9.80
N GLY A 20 0.83 -1.70 9.03
CA GLY A 20 -0.47 -1.24 9.54
C GLY A 20 -1.10 -0.10 8.74
N GLU A 21 -2.26 0.36 9.21
CA GLU A 21 -2.83 1.63 8.76
C GLU A 21 -1.98 2.81 9.27
N GLU A 22 -2.23 4.01 8.74
CA GLU A 22 -1.55 5.27 9.05
C GLU A 22 -1.78 5.74 10.50
N ASP A 23 -1.68 4.84 11.48
CA ASP A 23 -1.65 5.17 12.89
C ASP A 23 -0.19 5.38 13.35
N PRO A 24 0.05 6.35 14.24
CA PRO A 24 1.39 6.67 14.75
C PRO A 24 2.06 5.54 15.56
N GLU A 25 1.35 4.44 15.80
CA GLU A 25 1.82 3.26 16.54
C GLU A 25 2.01 2.03 15.63
N ALA A 26 2.03 2.25 14.31
CA ALA A 26 2.29 1.21 13.33
C ALA A 26 3.65 0.54 13.59
N GLU A 27 3.63 -0.78 13.77
CA GLU A 27 4.82 -1.60 14.00
C GLU A 27 5.77 -1.42 12.81
N SER A 28 6.97 -0.88 13.03
CA SER A 28 7.97 -0.75 11.97
C SER A 28 8.88 -1.97 11.95
N VAL A 29 9.00 -2.60 10.80
CA VAL A 29 9.90 -3.73 10.55
C VAL A 29 11.10 -3.25 9.75
N THR A 30 12.31 -3.57 10.21
CA THR A 30 13.56 -3.24 9.51
C THR A 30 14.16 -4.49 8.88
N LEU A 31 14.37 -4.48 7.57
CA LEU A 31 14.84 -5.63 6.81
C LEU A 31 16.15 -5.31 6.09
N ARG A 32 17.10 -6.24 6.16
CA ARG A 32 18.34 -6.15 5.37
C ARG A 32 18.06 -6.64 3.94
N VAL A 33 18.19 -5.73 2.99
CA VAL A 33 17.89 -5.94 1.56
C VAL A 33 19.02 -5.44 0.68
N THR A 34 19.07 -5.95 -0.55
CA THR A 34 19.99 -5.49 -1.60
C THR A 34 19.19 -4.85 -2.73
N GLY A 35 19.81 -4.02 -3.58
CA GLY A 35 19.13 -3.43 -4.74
C GLY A 35 18.54 -4.48 -5.70
N GLU A 36 19.17 -5.66 -5.79
CA GLU A 36 18.72 -6.79 -6.59
C GLU A 36 17.56 -7.58 -5.96
N SER A 37 17.19 -7.29 -4.71
CA SER A 37 16.08 -7.97 -4.05
C SER A 37 14.76 -7.64 -4.75
N HIS A 38 13.98 -8.67 -5.07
CA HIS A 38 12.65 -8.52 -5.65
C HIS A 38 11.63 -8.12 -4.58
N ILE A 39 10.62 -7.34 -4.97
CA ILE A 39 9.53 -6.95 -4.07
C ILE A 39 8.84 -8.16 -3.46
N GLY A 40 8.55 -9.20 -4.24
CA GLY A 40 7.94 -10.43 -3.72
C GLY A 40 8.78 -11.07 -2.61
N GLY A 41 10.11 -11.06 -2.74
CA GLY A 41 11.01 -11.55 -1.70
C GLY A 41 11.01 -10.65 -0.45
N VAL A 42 10.91 -9.33 -0.64
CA VAL A 42 10.75 -8.39 0.48
C VAL A 42 9.45 -8.64 1.22
N LEU A 43 8.32 -8.88 0.53
CA LEU A 43 7.05 -9.23 1.18
C LEU A 43 7.17 -10.49 2.04
N LEU A 44 7.85 -11.53 1.54
CA LEU A 44 8.06 -12.77 2.30
C LEU A 44 8.87 -12.52 3.58
N LYS A 45 9.94 -11.73 3.50
CA LYS A 45 10.76 -11.33 4.66
C LYS A 45 9.94 -10.51 5.68
N ILE A 46 9.09 -9.60 5.21
CA ILE A 46 8.18 -8.83 6.08
C ILE A 46 7.27 -9.79 6.85
N VAL A 47 6.63 -10.73 6.16
CA VAL A 47 5.70 -11.70 6.76
C VAL A 47 6.39 -12.62 7.76
N GLU A 48 7.62 -13.05 7.45
CA GLU A 48 8.45 -13.86 8.35
C GLU A 48 8.78 -13.13 9.65
N GLU A 49 9.10 -11.83 9.56
CA GLU A 49 9.45 -11.01 10.72
C GLU A 49 8.23 -10.67 11.61
N ILE A 50 7.05 -10.43 11.01
CA ILE A 50 5.81 -10.13 11.75
C ILE A 50 5.36 -11.34 12.60
N LYS A 51 5.73 -12.59 12.24
CA LYS A 51 5.39 -13.83 12.96
C LYS A 51 3.89 -14.00 13.31
N ARG A 52 2.98 -13.32 12.61
CA ARG A 52 1.53 -13.47 12.77
C ARG A 52 0.95 -14.39 11.72
N LYS A 53 0.15 -15.35 12.16
CA LYS A 53 -0.68 -16.20 11.28
C LYS A 53 -1.95 -15.44 10.92
N GLN A 54 -1.90 -14.67 9.84
CA GLN A 54 -3.03 -13.99 9.24
C GLN A 54 -2.99 -14.15 7.70
N ASP A 55 -4.13 -13.93 7.05
CA ASP A 55 -4.22 -13.89 5.60
C ASP A 55 -3.53 -12.63 5.04
N TRP A 56 -2.33 -12.80 4.49
CA TRP A 56 -1.54 -11.74 3.87
C TRP A 56 -1.87 -11.51 2.38
N SER A 57 -2.79 -12.29 1.81
CA SER A 57 -3.11 -12.27 0.38
C SER A 57 -3.56 -10.91 -0.16
N ASP A 58 -4.16 -10.09 0.69
CA ASP A 58 -4.66 -8.75 0.32
C ASP A 58 -3.70 -7.61 0.67
N HIS A 59 -2.48 -7.92 1.10
CA HIS A 59 -1.51 -6.90 1.52
C HIS A 59 -0.57 -6.51 0.37
N ALA A 60 -0.23 -5.24 0.30
CA ALA A 60 0.81 -4.73 -0.58
C ALA A 60 1.59 -3.60 0.06
N ILE A 61 2.66 -3.23 -0.61
CA ILE A 61 3.52 -2.13 -0.19
C ILE A 61 3.08 -0.85 -0.92
N TRP A 62 2.77 0.18 -0.14
CA TRP A 62 2.56 1.54 -0.58
C TRP A 62 3.82 2.35 -0.38
N TRP A 63 4.25 3.06 -1.42
CA TRP A 63 5.37 3.97 -1.36
C TRP A 63 4.86 5.42 -1.26
N GLU A 64 5.10 6.05 -0.11
CA GLU A 64 4.60 7.40 0.18
C GLU A 64 5.24 8.47 -0.70
N GLN A 65 6.57 8.47 -0.87
CA GLN A 65 7.27 9.54 -1.61
C GLN A 65 6.85 9.64 -3.08
N LYS A 66 6.66 8.49 -3.74
CA LYS A 66 6.19 8.45 -5.13
C LYS A 66 4.66 8.28 -5.24
N ARG A 67 3.96 8.17 -4.12
CA ARG A 67 2.50 7.95 -4.02
C ARG A 67 2.01 6.84 -4.95
N GLN A 68 2.71 5.69 -4.92
CA GLN A 68 2.40 4.56 -5.79
C GLN A 68 2.42 3.23 -5.03
N TRP A 69 1.60 2.30 -5.50
CA TRP A 69 1.58 0.93 -5.00
C TRP A 69 2.60 0.06 -5.73
N LEU A 70 3.37 -0.72 -4.98
CA LEU A 70 4.34 -1.67 -5.51
C LEU A 70 3.66 -3.03 -5.75
N LEU A 71 2.91 -3.12 -6.85
CA LEU A 71 2.14 -4.33 -7.21
C LEU A 71 2.97 -5.35 -7.99
N GLN A 72 4.07 -4.93 -8.63
CA GLN A 72 4.91 -5.81 -9.44
C GLN A 72 5.90 -6.58 -8.56
N THR A 73 5.54 -7.80 -8.17
CA THR A 73 6.34 -8.66 -7.27
C THR A 73 7.67 -9.10 -7.87
N HIS A 74 7.77 -9.18 -9.20
CA HIS A 74 8.98 -9.62 -9.91
C HIS A 74 10.03 -8.52 -10.11
N TRP A 75 9.68 -7.26 -9.87
CA TRP A 75 10.62 -6.15 -10.04
C TRP A 75 11.57 -6.03 -8.84
N THR A 76 12.79 -5.61 -9.12
CA THR A 76 13.82 -5.35 -8.12
C THR A 76 13.62 -3.98 -7.47
N LEU A 77 14.13 -3.82 -6.24
CA LEU A 77 14.12 -2.52 -5.54
C LEU A 77 14.85 -1.44 -6.35
N ASP A 78 15.95 -1.81 -7.02
CA ASP A 78 16.73 -0.91 -7.87
C ASP A 78 15.95 -0.39 -9.08
N LYS A 79 15.12 -1.24 -9.70
CA LYS A 79 14.24 -0.83 -10.82
C LYS A 79 13.21 0.21 -10.40
N TYR A 80 12.73 0.16 -9.15
CA TYR A 80 11.86 1.20 -8.60
C TYR A 80 12.64 2.43 -8.10
N GLY A 81 13.96 2.31 -7.92
CA GLY A 81 14.82 3.30 -7.30
C GLY A 81 14.53 3.46 -5.81
N ILE A 82 14.24 2.35 -5.12
CA ILE A 82 13.99 2.35 -3.67
C ILE A 82 15.35 2.29 -2.97
N LEU A 83 15.57 3.23 -2.06
CA LEU A 83 16.78 3.40 -1.25
C LEU A 83 16.43 3.23 0.24
N ALA A 84 17.44 3.29 1.11
CA ALA A 84 17.29 3.11 2.56
C ALA A 84 16.40 4.14 3.26
N ASP A 85 16.20 5.31 2.66
CA ASP A 85 15.36 6.39 3.16
C ASP A 85 13.90 6.31 2.69
N ALA A 86 13.56 5.32 1.86
CA ALA A 86 12.20 5.12 1.38
C ALA A 86 11.25 4.78 2.52
N ARG A 87 10.08 5.43 2.54
CA ARG A 87 9.01 5.19 3.51
C ARG A 87 7.99 4.29 2.86
N LEU A 88 8.06 3.02 3.22
CA LEU A 88 7.20 1.98 2.70
C LEU A 88 6.18 1.60 3.76
N PHE A 89 4.91 1.50 3.34
CA PHE A 89 3.81 1.09 4.19
C PHE A 89 3.30 -0.26 3.69
N PHE A 90 3.32 -1.26 4.56
CA PHE A 90 2.74 -2.56 4.31
C PHE A 90 1.36 -2.64 4.95
N GLY A 91 0.34 -2.76 4.11
CA GLY A 91 -1.04 -2.77 4.56
C GLY A 91 -2.01 -3.36 3.55
N PRO A 92 -3.29 -3.55 3.94
CA PRO A 92 -4.30 -4.10 3.06
C PRO A 92 -4.63 -3.15 1.89
N GLN A 93 -4.75 -3.72 0.69
CA GLN A 93 -5.18 -3.00 -0.51
C GLN A 93 -6.67 -2.66 -0.46
N HIS A 94 -7.50 -3.54 0.09
CA HIS A 94 -8.92 -3.26 0.28
C HIS A 94 -9.17 -2.67 1.65
N ARG A 95 -9.41 -1.36 1.68
CA ARG A 95 -9.81 -0.66 2.91
C ARG A 95 -11.33 -0.45 2.95
N PRO A 96 -11.95 -0.52 4.14
CA PRO A 96 -13.37 -0.23 4.28
C PRO A 96 -13.63 1.26 4.07
N ILE A 97 -14.50 1.58 3.12
CA ILE A 97 -14.99 2.93 2.85
C ILE A 97 -16.47 3.04 3.15
N ILE A 98 -16.90 4.25 3.52
CA ILE A 98 -18.30 4.59 3.66
C ILE A 98 -18.72 5.29 2.36
N LEU A 99 -19.47 4.58 1.52
CA LEU A 99 -20.04 5.10 0.30
C LEU A 99 -21.42 5.69 0.56
N ARG A 100 -21.59 6.99 0.30
CA ARG A 100 -22.91 7.62 0.33
C ARG A 100 -23.55 7.52 -1.04
N LEU A 101 -24.63 6.77 -1.13
CA LEU A 101 -25.40 6.60 -2.36
C LEU A 101 -26.26 7.84 -2.65
N PRO A 102 -26.67 8.07 -3.91
CA PRO A 102 -27.56 9.17 -4.30
C PRO A 102 -28.90 9.18 -3.53
N ASN A 103 -29.36 8.03 -3.06
CA ASN A 103 -30.56 7.87 -2.24
C ASN A 103 -30.41 8.34 -0.77
N ARG A 104 -29.33 9.08 -0.44
CA ARG A 104 -28.94 9.55 0.91
C ARG A 104 -28.60 8.46 1.92
N ARG A 105 -28.57 7.18 1.53
CA ARG A 105 -28.10 6.09 2.40
C ARG A 105 -26.58 5.99 2.36
N ALA A 106 -25.99 5.60 3.49
CA ALA A 106 -24.58 5.29 3.59
C ALA A 106 -24.41 3.76 3.66
N LEU A 107 -23.50 3.22 2.87
CA LEU A 107 -23.12 1.82 2.87
C LEU A 107 -21.64 1.71 3.22
N ARG A 108 -21.31 0.80 4.14
CA ARG A 108 -19.92 0.43 4.41
C ARG A 108 -19.55 -0.72 3.48
N LEU A 109 -18.55 -0.51 2.64
CA LEU A 109 -18.07 -1.51 1.68
C LEU A 109 -16.54 -1.51 1.64
N ARG A 110 -15.93 -2.59 1.19
CA ARG A 110 -14.47 -2.65 0.98
C ARG A 110 -14.17 -2.28 -0.46
N ALA A 111 -13.29 -1.29 -0.67
CA ALA A 111 -12.86 -0.85 -1.99
C ALA A 111 -11.34 -0.98 -2.10
N SER A 112 -10.87 -1.30 -3.31
CA SER A 112 -9.43 -1.36 -3.60
C SER A 112 -8.86 0.04 -3.73
N PHE A 113 -7.79 0.32 -2.96
CA PHE A 113 -7.00 1.55 -3.05
C PHE A 113 -5.79 1.41 -3.98
N SER A 114 -5.46 0.18 -4.37
CA SER A 114 -4.36 -0.13 -5.28
C SER A 114 -4.73 0.05 -6.75
N GLN A 115 -6.00 -0.16 -7.07
CA GLN A 115 -6.52 -0.04 -8.43
C GLN A 115 -6.80 1.42 -8.82
N PRO A 116 -6.76 1.75 -10.12
CA PRO A 116 -7.21 3.05 -10.60
C PRO A 116 -8.70 3.24 -10.29
N LEU A 117 -9.09 4.51 -10.08
CA LEU A 117 -10.43 4.87 -9.61
C LEU A 117 -11.55 4.25 -10.46
N PHE A 118 -11.39 4.20 -11.79
CA PHE A 118 -12.41 3.63 -12.68
C PHE A 118 -12.64 2.13 -12.43
N GLN A 119 -11.57 1.35 -12.18
CA GLN A 119 -11.69 -0.08 -11.88
C GLN A 119 -12.31 -0.30 -10.50
N ALA A 120 -11.92 0.53 -9.53
CA ALA A 120 -12.52 0.51 -8.20
C ALA A 120 -14.03 0.82 -8.27
N VAL A 121 -14.44 1.82 -9.04
CA VAL A 121 -15.87 2.13 -9.28
C VAL A 121 -16.57 0.96 -9.97
N ALA A 122 -15.96 0.38 -11.02
CA ALA A 122 -16.54 -0.76 -11.70
C ALA A 122 -16.73 -1.97 -10.77
N ALA A 123 -15.80 -2.23 -9.86
CA ALA A 123 -15.91 -3.27 -8.85
C ALA A 123 -17.05 -2.97 -7.85
N ILE A 124 -17.18 -1.72 -7.40
CA ILE A 124 -18.26 -1.27 -6.50
C ILE A 124 -19.63 -1.41 -7.19
N CYS A 125 -19.76 -0.93 -8.43
CA CYS A 125 -21.00 -1.03 -9.19
C CYS A 125 -21.38 -2.49 -9.46
N ARG A 126 -20.39 -3.35 -9.74
CA ARG A 126 -20.61 -4.81 -9.87
C ARG A 126 -21.14 -5.42 -8.58
N LEU A 127 -20.62 -5.00 -7.42
CA LEU A 127 -21.10 -5.46 -6.10
C LEU A 127 -22.54 -4.99 -5.81
N LEU A 128 -22.89 -3.79 -6.26
CA LEU A 128 -24.22 -3.19 -6.10
C LEU A 128 -25.22 -3.58 -7.19
N SER A 129 -24.84 -4.48 -8.10
CA SER A 129 -25.63 -4.87 -9.27
C SER A 129 -26.07 -3.69 -10.15
N ILE A 130 -25.24 -2.65 -10.24
CA ILE A 130 -25.45 -1.48 -11.11
C ILE A 130 -24.74 -1.72 -12.44
N ARG A 131 -25.51 -1.66 -13.54
CA ARG A 131 -24.97 -1.74 -14.91
C ARG A 131 -24.35 -0.40 -15.33
N HIS A 132 -23.52 -0.42 -16.36
CA HIS A 132 -22.85 0.76 -16.93
C HIS A 132 -22.05 1.57 -15.89
N PRO A 133 -21.03 0.97 -15.24
CA PRO A 133 -20.18 1.67 -14.28
C PRO A 133 -19.45 2.89 -14.86
N GLU A 134 -19.30 2.98 -16.17
CA GLU A 134 -18.71 4.10 -16.90
C GLU A 134 -19.44 5.44 -16.67
N GLU A 135 -20.72 5.40 -16.31
CA GLU A 135 -21.53 6.60 -16.02
C GLU A 135 -21.31 7.12 -14.58
N LEU A 136 -20.64 6.33 -13.75
CA LEU A 136 -20.52 6.58 -12.32
C LEU A 136 -19.07 6.92 -11.95
N SER A 137 -18.91 7.73 -10.91
CA SER A 137 -17.61 8.03 -10.32
C SER A 137 -17.74 8.34 -8.84
N LEU A 138 -16.63 8.31 -8.11
CA LEU A 138 -16.60 8.67 -6.69
C LEU A 138 -16.37 10.17 -6.52
N LEU A 139 -17.23 10.79 -5.73
CA LEU A 139 -17.06 12.17 -5.30
C LEU A 139 -16.46 12.20 -3.90
N ARG A 140 -15.34 12.92 -3.75
CA ARG A 140 -14.72 13.15 -2.44
C ARG A 140 -15.72 13.88 -1.53
N ALA A 141 -15.88 13.42 -0.30
CA ALA A 141 -16.72 14.10 0.67
C ALA A 141 -16.32 15.59 0.79
N PRO A 142 -17.28 16.53 0.86
CA PRO A 142 -16.95 17.92 1.06
C PRO A 142 -16.18 18.04 2.38
N VAL A 143 -14.97 18.58 2.31
CA VAL A 143 -14.18 18.90 3.50
C VAL A 143 -15.06 19.83 4.33
N LYS A 144 -15.58 19.35 5.47
CA LYS A 144 -16.24 20.23 6.43
C LYS A 144 -15.16 21.18 6.91
N LYS A 145 -15.10 22.38 6.32
CA LYS A 145 -14.45 23.52 6.96
C LYS A 145 -15.15 23.63 8.31
N GLU A 146 -14.46 23.27 9.38
CA GLU A 146 -14.91 23.57 10.73
C GLU A 146 -15.30 25.04 10.72
N LYS A 147 -16.60 25.30 10.90
CA LYS A 147 -17.06 26.65 11.18
C LYS A 147 -16.43 27.00 12.53
N LYS A 148 -15.31 27.74 12.50
CA LYS A 148 -14.83 28.49 13.66
C LYS A 148 -16.05 29.22 14.23
N LYS A 149 -16.54 28.77 15.38
CA LYS A 149 -17.50 29.55 16.16
C LYS A 149 -16.81 30.89 16.46
N LYS A 150 -17.42 31.97 15.97
CA LYS A 150 -17.18 33.32 16.47
C LYS A 150 -17.79 33.46 17.85
#